data_AF-A0A2D6BNW9-F1
#
_entry.id   AF-A0A2D6BNW9-F1
#
_cell.length_a   1.000
_cell.length_b   1.000
_cell.length_c   1.000
_cell.angle_alpha   90.00
_cell.angle_beta   90.00
_cell.angle_gamma   90.00
#
_symmetry.space_group_name_H-M   'P 1'
#
loop_
_entity.id
_entity.type
_entity.pdbx_description
1 polymer ?
#
loop_
_entity_poly.entity_id
_entity_poly.type
_entity_poly.pdbx_seq_one_letter_code
_entity_poly.pdbx_strand_id
1 'polypeptide(L)'
;MPCATWGSRRGESAKSASRAHETGPLRVPAYTPEPLVFDVSRHQPLAGAPWSAGPVAEAIAAIVEDFETALLAEGRWPTHPLDDPEGRPRWAPYQGAAGALTALSILHRLGYAARDRRELGQEAAESLWKSWFQDPDTGDWRWRSEIFGSVRHYYGACHGLAGNVGALVRAMPEERVRRALARASETLERGALREAGDLNWPVSCDASGTRRLVQWCHGAPGVVTGLAGTPRWREDGWTDTLDALLLGAGELTWRAGPLRKGPGLCHGTAGNGYAFLALYRRTGDARWLERARAFAMHAIRQRRRQRERFGQGRYTLWTGDGGLAVFLHHCLEPAEAAFPGLEIF
;
A
#
# COMPACT_ATOMS: atom_id res chain seq x y z
N MET A 1 -13.20 24.47 38.56
CA MET A 1 -13.71 25.83 38.30
C MET A 1 -12.54 26.74 37.94
N PRO A 2 -12.74 27.73 37.06
CA PRO A 2 -11.86 27.96 35.93
C PRO A 2 -10.94 29.19 36.05
N CYS A 3 -9.96 29.21 35.14
CA CYS A 3 -9.64 30.30 34.21
C CYS A 3 -8.23 30.92 34.30
N ALA A 4 -7.59 30.81 33.14
CA ALA A 4 -6.43 31.47 32.56
C ALA A 4 -6.05 32.87 33.05
N THR A 5 -4.77 33.21 32.90
CA THR A 5 -4.30 34.24 31.95
C THR A 5 -2.77 34.21 31.87
N TRP A 6 -2.20 34.26 30.66
CA TRP A 6 -0.82 34.76 30.48
C TRP A 6 -0.79 35.72 29.30
N GLY A 7 -0.40 36.94 29.62
CA GLY A 7 -0.33 38.08 28.71
C GLY A 7 1.02 38.25 28.02
N SER A 8 0.91 39.02 26.95
CA SER A 8 1.90 39.71 26.10
C SER A 8 3.32 39.96 26.64
N ARG A 9 4.30 39.85 25.74
CA ARG A 9 5.29 40.92 25.48
C ARG A 9 5.59 41.04 23.98
N ARG A 10 5.61 42.30 23.50
CA ARG A 10 6.11 42.69 22.18
C ARG A 10 7.62 42.96 22.26
N GLY A 11 8.31 42.63 21.17
CA GLY A 11 9.31 43.51 20.56
C GLY A 11 10.77 43.28 20.95
N GLU A 12 11.51 42.60 20.08
CA GLU A 12 12.86 43.03 19.71
C GLU A 12 13.19 42.55 18.28
N SER A 13 13.70 43.48 17.49
CA SER A 13 13.94 43.36 16.06
C SER A 13 15.24 42.60 15.76
N ALA A 14 15.17 41.59 14.91
CA ALA A 14 16.33 41.09 14.18
C ALA A 14 16.05 41.15 12.69
N LYS A 15 16.65 42.14 12.02
CA LYS A 15 16.77 42.18 10.56
C LYS A 15 17.68 41.01 10.15
N SER A 16 17.13 39.93 9.60
CA SER A 16 17.93 38.98 8.83
C SER A 16 17.53 39.07 7.37
N ALA A 17 18.48 39.48 6.53
CA ALA A 17 18.33 39.61 5.09
C ALA A 17 17.88 38.27 4.48
N SER A 18 16.69 38.25 3.87
CA SER A 18 16.31 37.19 2.95
C SER A 18 17.14 37.36 1.66
N ARG A 19 18.14 36.52 1.48
CA ARG A 19 18.64 36.27 0.12
C ARG A 19 17.57 35.46 -0.59
N ALA A 20 16.73 36.14 -1.36
CA ALA A 20 15.93 35.48 -2.37
C ALA A 20 16.91 34.77 -3.33
N HIS A 21 16.90 33.44 -3.31
CA HIS A 21 17.45 32.68 -4.42
C HIS A 21 16.51 32.93 -5.61
N GLU A 22 16.88 33.85 -6.49
CA GLU A 22 16.27 33.96 -7.81
C GLU A 22 16.54 32.65 -8.55
N THR A 23 15.54 31.77 -8.54
CA THR A 23 15.50 30.60 -9.42
C THR A 23 15.17 31.09 -10.82
N GLY A 24 16.19 31.40 -11.61
CA GLY A 24 16.03 31.61 -13.05
C GLY A 24 15.36 30.39 -13.71
N PRO A 25 14.67 30.57 -14.86
CA PRO A 25 13.98 29.49 -15.53
C PRO A 25 14.96 28.34 -15.86
N LEU A 26 14.56 27.11 -15.51
CA LEU A 26 15.31 25.90 -15.84
C LEU A 26 15.47 25.81 -17.37
N ARG A 27 16.70 25.99 -17.86
CA ARG A 27 17.02 25.79 -19.28
C ARG A 27 16.90 24.31 -19.63
N VAL A 28 16.01 23.99 -20.56
CA VAL A 28 15.92 22.66 -21.19
C VAL A 28 17.11 22.52 -22.15
N PRO A 29 17.98 21.50 -22.00
CA PRO A 29 19.10 21.30 -22.92
C PRO A 29 18.61 20.98 -24.34
N ALA A 30 19.31 21.51 -25.35
CA ALA A 30 19.05 21.20 -26.75
C ALA A 30 19.40 19.73 -27.07
N TYR A 31 18.56 19.11 -27.90
CA TYR A 31 18.58 17.70 -28.31
C TYR A 31 19.88 17.26 -29.00
N THR A 32 20.47 16.15 -28.55
CA THR A 32 21.53 15.41 -29.26
C THR A 32 21.05 14.02 -29.65
N PRO A 33 21.36 13.53 -30.88
CA PRO A 33 20.85 12.25 -31.38
C PRO A 33 21.75 11.10 -30.92
N GLU A 34 21.58 10.67 -29.67
CA GLU A 34 21.96 9.31 -29.24
C GLU A 34 20.69 8.47 -29.07
N PRO A 35 20.74 7.12 -29.18
CA PRO A 35 19.58 6.29 -28.90
C PRO A 35 19.13 6.54 -27.46
N LEU A 36 18.01 7.25 -27.32
CA LEU A 36 17.47 7.62 -26.03
C LEU A 36 17.09 6.35 -25.28
N VAL A 37 17.55 6.24 -24.04
CA VAL A 37 17.23 5.11 -23.13
C VAL A 37 15.76 5.10 -22.67
N PHE A 38 14.92 5.92 -23.29
CA PHE A 38 13.50 6.06 -23.05
C PHE A 38 12.76 6.40 -24.34
N ASP A 39 11.50 5.99 -24.42
CA ASP A 39 10.63 6.28 -25.55
C ASP A 39 10.11 7.72 -25.44
N VAL A 40 10.66 8.63 -26.23
CA VAL A 40 10.29 10.06 -26.22
C VAL A 40 8.80 10.29 -26.43
N SER A 41 8.14 9.41 -27.20
CA SER A 41 6.72 9.56 -27.50
C SER A 41 5.81 9.43 -26.27
N ARG A 42 6.34 8.84 -25.18
CA ARG A 42 5.61 8.66 -23.91
C ARG A 42 5.83 9.80 -22.90
N HIS A 43 6.57 10.83 -23.27
CA HIS A 43 6.95 11.92 -22.38
C HIS A 43 6.68 13.29 -23.02
N GLN A 44 6.45 14.31 -22.18
CA GLN A 44 6.32 15.71 -22.61
C GLN A 44 7.25 16.60 -21.79
N PRO A 45 7.73 17.74 -22.33
CA PRO A 45 8.48 18.74 -21.55
C PRO A 45 7.65 19.31 -20.40
N LEU A 46 8.32 19.83 -19.37
CA LEU A 46 7.66 20.55 -18.28
C LEU A 46 6.99 21.84 -18.80
N ALA A 47 5.87 22.22 -18.21
CA ALA A 47 5.11 23.44 -18.59
C ALA A 47 5.83 24.77 -18.28
N GLY A 48 7.03 24.75 -17.67
CA GLY A 48 7.87 25.93 -17.45
C GLY A 48 7.49 26.85 -16.29
N ALA A 49 6.43 26.55 -15.53
CA ALA A 49 6.02 27.35 -14.37
C ALA A 49 6.97 27.16 -13.16
N PRO A 50 7.35 28.24 -12.44
CA PRO A 50 8.10 28.11 -11.19
C PRO A 50 7.22 27.54 -10.06
N TRP A 51 7.85 26.93 -9.06
CA TRP A 51 7.14 26.46 -7.86
C TRP A 51 6.43 27.61 -7.15
N SER A 52 5.16 27.40 -6.79
CA SER A 52 4.38 28.34 -5.98
C SER A 52 3.46 27.57 -5.05
N ALA A 53 3.53 27.86 -3.75
CA ALA A 53 2.75 27.16 -2.74
C ALA A 53 1.23 27.40 -2.88
N GLY A 54 0.82 28.58 -3.37
CA GLY A 54 -0.58 28.95 -3.57
C GLY A 54 -1.31 28.02 -4.54
N PRO A 55 -0.90 27.95 -5.83
CA PRO A 55 -1.49 27.04 -6.81
C PRO A 55 -1.45 25.56 -6.41
N VAL A 56 -0.42 25.14 -5.66
CA VAL A 56 -0.33 23.76 -5.15
C VAL A 56 -1.40 23.52 -4.08
N ALA A 57 -1.57 24.43 -3.12
CA ALA A 57 -2.61 24.32 -2.11
C ALA A 57 -4.02 24.38 -2.73
N GLU A 58 -4.23 25.24 -3.72
CA GLU A 58 -5.46 25.32 -4.51
C GLU A 58 -5.72 24.01 -5.26
N ALA A 59 -4.71 23.43 -5.91
CA ALA A 59 -4.83 22.15 -6.60
C ALA A 59 -5.17 21.00 -5.65
N ILE A 60 -4.54 20.95 -4.46
CA ILE A 60 -4.87 19.94 -3.44
C ILE A 60 -6.31 20.09 -2.98
N ALA A 61 -6.75 21.32 -2.71
CA ALA A 61 -8.14 21.59 -2.33
C ALA A 61 -9.13 21.20 -3.43
N ALA A 62 -8.82 21.52 -4.70
CA ALA A 62 -9.65 21.17 -5.84
C ALA A 62 -9.71 19.65 -6.08
N ILE A 63 -8.59 18.92 -5.95
CA ILE A 63 -8.58 17.45 -6.05
C ILE A 63 -9.38 16.82 -4.91
N VAL A 64 -9.25 17.34 -3.70
CA VAL A 64 -10.06 16.90 -2.56
C VAL A 64 -11.55 17.11 -2.83
N GLU A 65 -11.94 18.29 -3.30
CA GLU A 65 -13.33 18.60 -3.66
C GLU A 65 -13.83 17.71 -4.82
N ASP A 66 -12.98 17.40 -5.79
CA ASP A 66 -13.29 16.47 -6.87
C ASP A 66 -13.52 15.04 -6.34
N PHE A 67 -12.71 14.57 -5.38
CA PHE A 67 -12.95 13.30 -4.69
C PHE A 67 -14.32 13.29 -3.98
N GLU A 68 -14.77 14.42 -3.42
CA GLU A 68 -16.08 14.53 -2.78
C GLU A 68 -17.22 14.50 -3.80
N THR A 69 -17.10 15.32 -4.85
CA THR A 69 -18.17 15.50 -5.85
C THR A 69 -18.30 14.32 -6.81
N ALA A 70 -17.21 13.59 -7.06
CA ALA A 70 -17.20 12.41 -7.93
C ALA A 70 -17.58 11.10 -7.22
N LEU A 71 -17.88 11.13 -5.92
CA LEU A 71 -18.35 9.93 -5.21
C LEU A 71 -19.73 9.52 -5.73
N LEU A 72 -19.81 8.31 -6.25
CA LEU A 72 -21.06 7.72 -6.74
C LEU A 72 -21.94 7.25 -5.57
N ALA A 73 -23.25 7.13 -5.81
CA ALA A 73 -24.24 6.75 -4.79
C ALA A 73 -23.95 5.41 -4.07
N GLU A 74 -23.11 4.56 -4.65
CA GLU A 74 -22.61 3.35 -4.00
C GLU A 74 -21.20 3.50 -3.44
N GLY A 75 -20.74 4.65 -2.97
CA GLY A 75 -19.46 4.81 -2.28
C GLY A 75 -18.24 4.39 -3.11
N ARG A 76 -18.24 4.71 -4.41
CA ARG A 76 -17.13 4.41 -5.33
C ARG A 76 -16.83 5.62 -6.19
N TRP A 77 -15.66 5.61 -6.82
CA TRP A 77 -15.29 6.60 -7.82
C TRP A 77 -15.39 5.99 -9.22
N PRO A 78 -15.72 6.81 -10.23
CA PRO A 78 -15.54 6.39 -11.62
C PRO A 78 -14.08 6.01 -11.85
N THR A 79 -13.84 4.90 -12.55
CA THR A 79 -12.48 4.61 -13.01
C THR A 79 -12.17 5.56 -14.17
N HIS A 80 -11.02 6.21 -14.16
CA HIS A 80 -10.69 7.17 -15.21
C HIS A 80 -10.53 6.44 -16.58
N PRO A 81 -10.98 7.01 -17.72
CA PRO A 81 -10.86 6.38 -19.05
C PRO A 81 -9.43 6.01 -19.48
N LEU A 82 -8.42 6.64 -18.88
CA LEU A 82 -7.00 6.28 -19.10
C LEU A 82 -6.59 4.98 -18.40
N ASP A 83 -7.30 4.58 -17.34
CA ASP A 83 -7.10 3.32 -16.62
C ASP A 83 -8.03 2.22 -17.15
N ASP A 84 -9.27 2.58 -17.48
CA ASP A 84 -10.28 1.70 -18.08
C ASP A 84 -11.21 2.51 -19.00
N PRO A 85 -11.19 2.29 -20.32
CA PRO A 85 -12.03 3.01 -21.28
C PRO A 85 -13.53 2.91 -20.98
N GLU A 86 -13.97 1.85 -20.30
CA GLU A 86 -15.38 1.65 -19.94
C GLU A 86 -15.78 2.39 -18.66
N GLY A 87 -14.82 2.96 -17.92
CA GLY A 87 -15.04 3.78 -16.74
C GLY A 87 -15.66 3.05 -15.55
N ARG A 88 -15.68 1.71 -15.55
CA ARG A 88 -16.42 0.91 -14.57
C ARG A 88 -15.79 1.07 -13.18
N PRO A 89 -16.57 1.44 -12.14
CA PRO A 89 -16.02 1.58 -10.79
C PRO A 89 -15.46 0.27 -10.23
N ARG A 90 -14.32 0.37 -9.51
CA ARG A 90 -13.55 -0.77 -8.99
C ARG A 90 -13.34 -0.65 -7.47
N TRP A 91 -12.97 -1.75 -6.80
CA TRP A 91 -12.78 -1.78 -5.33
C TRP A 91 -11.34 -2.00 -4.86
N ALA A 92 -10.46 -2.52 -5.71
CA ALA A 92 -9.10 -2.94 -5.30
C ALA A 92 -8.17 -1.76 -4.94
N PRO A 93 -7.10 -1.97 -4.14
CA PRO A 93 -6.17 -0.91 -3.73
C PRO A 93 -5.44 -0.18 -4.86
N TYR A 94 -5.12 -0.88 -5.97
CA TYR A 94 -4.31 -0.30 -7.05
C TYR A 94 -5.10 0.68 -7.95
N GLN A 95 -6.36 0.37 -8.24
CA GLN A 95 -7.24 1.14 -9.13
C GLN A 95 -8.68 0.94 -8.63
N GLY A 96 -9.06 1.57 -7.52
CA GLY A 96 -10.39 1.39 -6.94
C GLY A 96 -10.59 2.04 -5.59
N ALA A 97 -11.80 1.83 -5.04
CA ALA A 97 -12.26 2.47 -3.81
C ALA A 97 -11.32 2.28 -2.61
N ALA A 98 -10.70 1.11 -2.43
CA ALA A 98 -9.73 0.90 -1.35
C ALA A 98 -8.49 1.81 -1.46
N GLY A 99 -8.02 2.08 -2.68
CA GLY A 99 -6.92 3.02 -2.93
C GLY A 99 -7.34 4.47 -2.65
N ALA A 100 -8.52 4.87 -3.11
CA ALA A 100 -9.08 6.19 -2.85
C ALA A 100 -9.31 6.43 -1.35
N LEU A 101 -9.83 5.45 -0.62
CA LEU A 101 -9.97 5.47 0.84
C LEU A 101 -8.62 5.65 1.56
N THR A 102 -7.59 4.96 1.08
CA THR A 102 -6.23 5.09 1.60
C THR A 102 -5.69 6.50 1.36
N ALA A 103 -5.88 7.05 0.15
CA ALA A 103 -5.47 8.42 -0.18
C ALA A 103 -6.19 9.47 0.69
N LEU A 104 -7.51 9.35 0.86
CA LEU A 104 -8.30 10.22 1.73
C LEU A 104 -7.83 10.16 3.18
N SER A 105 -7.49 8.96 3.67
CA SER A 105 -6.95 8.77 5.02
C SER A 105 -5.58 9.47 5.19
N ILE A 106 -4.72 9.41 4.17
CA ILE A 106 -3.43 10.11 4.16
C ILE A 106 -3.64 11.62 4.14
N LEU A 107 -4.44 12.14 3.20
CA LEU A 107 -4.72 13.57 3.06
C LEU A 107 -5.33 14.15 4.34
N HIS A 108 -6.20 13.40 5.02
CA HIS A 108 -6.75 13.76 6.31
C HIS A 108 -5.68 13.89 7.40
N ARG A 109 -4.77 12.91 7.52
CA ARG A 109 -3.66 12.97 8.49
C ARG A 109 -2.70 14.13 8.23
N LEU A 110 -2.53 14.51 6.97
CA LEU A 110 -1.70 15.65 6.57
C LEU A 110 -2.38 17.02 6.80
N GLY A 111 -3.61 17.04 7.34
CA GLY A 111 -4.30 18.28 7.69
C GLY A 111 -5.06 18.95 6.54
N TYR A 112 -5.12 18.32 5.36
CA TYR A 112 -5.99 18.80 4.29
C TYR A 112 -7.42 18.42 4.66
N ALA A 113 -8.32 19.38 4.85
CA ALA A 113 -9.71 19.13 5.25
C ALA A 113 -10.58 18.73 4.04
N ALA A 114 -11.55 17.84 4.25
CA ALA A 114 -12.80 17.84 3.48
C ALA A 114 -13.90 17.90 4.52
N ARG A 115 -15.08 18.28 4.03
CA ARG A 115 -16.32 18.25 4.78
C ARG A 115 -16.56 16.89 5.41
N ASP A 116 -17.23 16.91 6.57
CA ASP A 116 -17.58 15.81 7.48
C ASP A 116 -17.11 14.39 7.08
N ARG A 117 -15.78 14.23 6.98
CA ARG A 117 -15.08 13.15 6.24
C ARG A 117 -15.25 11.75 6.79
N ARG A 118 -15.77 11.64 8.01
CA ARG A 118 -16.19 10.34 8.52
C ARG A 118 -17.23 9.74 7.59
N GLU A 119 -18.16 10.54 7.05
CA GLU A 119 -19.25 10.07 6.21
C GLU A 119 -18.77 9.58 4.83
N LEU A 120 -17.92 10.32 4.10
CA LEU A 120 -17.38 9.87 2.79
C LEU A 120 -16.51 8.60 2.90
N GLY A 121 -15.63 8.57 3.90
CA GLY A 121 -14.84 7.37 4.21
C GLY A 121 -15.73 6.20 4.64
N GLN A 122 -16.81 6.46 5.38
CA GLN A 122 -17.81 5.47 5.78
C GLN A 122 -18.64 5.00 4.59
N GLU A 123 -19.05 5.86 3.66
CA GLU A 123 -19.81 5.50 2.47
C GLU A 123 -18.99 4.60 1.55
N ALA A 124 -17.72 4.94 1.31
CA ALA A 124 -16.84 4.09 0.53
C ALA A 124 -16.46 2.79 1.25
N ALA A 125 -16.28 2.82 2.58
CA ALA A 125 -16.13 1.60 3.35
C ALA A 125 -17.40 0.74 3.31
N GLU A 126 -18.59 1.35 3.44
CA GLU A 126 -19.89 0.68 3.37
C GLU A 126 -20.10 0.04 2.00
N SER A 127 -19.70 0.72 0.93
CA SER A 127 -19.67 0.15 -0.42
C SER A 127 -18.79 -1.07 -0.52
N LEU A 128 -17.55 -0.96 -0.04
CA LEU A 128 -16.59 -2.06 -0.05
C LEU A 128 -17.12 -3.23 0.79
N TRP A 129 -17.80 -2.96 1.90
CA TRP A 129 -18.46 -3.98 2.71
C TRP A 129 -19.63 -4.65 2.00
N LYS A 130 -20.51 -3.88 1.36
CA LYS A 130 -21.67 -4.40 0.61
C LYS A 130 -21.28 -5.19 -0.63
N SER A 131 -20.15 -4.87 -1.25
CA SER A 131 -19.63 -5.61 -2.40
C SER A 131 -18.93 -6.92 -2.02
N TRP A 132 -18.74 -7.17 -0.72
CA TRP A 132 -18.17 -8.41 -0.21
C TRP A 132 -19.25 -9.49 -0.10
N PHE A 133 -19.19 -10.49 -0.97
CA PHE A 133 -20.17 -11.57 -1.03
C PHE A 133 -19.57 -12.90 -0.60
N GLN A 134 -20.41 -13.80 -0.11
CA GLN A 134 -20.02 -15.18 0.16
C GLN A 134 -20.35 -16.03 -1.06
N ASP A 135 -19.35 -16.77 -1.53
CA ASP A 135 -19.53 -17.74 -2.60
C ASP A 135 -20.31 -18.96 -2.06
N PRO A 136 -21.45 -19.34 -2.67
CA PRO A 136 -22.33 -20.37 -2.12
C PRO A 136 -21.72 -21.78 -2.19
N ASP A 137 -20.83 -22.03 -3.14
CA ASP A 137 -20.25 -23.36 -3.37
C ASP A 137 -19.06 -23.63 -2.45
N THR A 138 -18.27 -22.60 -2.19
CA THR A 138 -17.02 -22.71 -1.39
C THR A 138 -17.15 -22.15 0.03
N GLY A 139 -18.14 -21.29 0.28
CA GLY A 139 -18.30 -20.56 1.53
C GLY A 139 -17.26 -19.45 1.74
N ASP A 140 -16.44 -19.14 0.73
CA ASP A 140 -15.42 -18.09 0.79
C ASP A 140 -16.02 -16.70 0.66
N TRP A 141 -15.50 -15.74 1.43
CA TRP A 141 -15.88 -14.34 1.30
C TRP A 141 -14.99 -13.64 0.26
N ARG A 142 -15.57 -13.16 -0.84
CA ARG A 142 -14.82 -12.71 -2.03
C ARG A 142 -15.19 -11.30 -2.49
N TRP A 143 -14.21 -10.61 -3.06
CA TRP A 143 -14.44 -9.41 -3.86
C TRP A 143 -14.12 -9.66 -5.32
N ARG A 144 -15.02 -9.22 -6.21
CA ARG A 144 -14.76 -9.18 -7.64
C ARG A 144 -13.69 -8.14 -7.91
N SER A 145 -12.54 -8.59 -8.41
CA SER A 145 -11.45 -7.72 -8.81
C SER A 145 -11.15 -7.94 -10.28
N GLU A 146 -11.40 -6.93 -11.08
CA GLU A 146 -11.11 -6.96 -12.50
C GLU A 146 -9.75 -6.30 -12.74
N ILE A 147 -8.80 -7.08 -13.23
CA ILE A 147 -7.43 -6.62 -13.51
C ILE A 147 -6.97 -7.33 -14.78
N PHE A 148 -6.32 -6.60 -15.69
CA PHE A 148 -5.86 -7.12 -16.98
C PHE A 148 -6.99 -7.76 -17.81
N GLY A 149 -8.20 -7.19 -17.76
CA GLY A 149 -9.35 -7.66 -18.55
C GLY A 149 -9.99 -8.97 -18.06
N SER A 150 -9.62 -9.48 -16.88
CA SER A 150 -10.25 -10.66 -16.28
C SER A 150 -10.76 -10.36 -14.87
N VAL A 151 -11.98 -10.80 -14.57
CA VAL A 151 -12.53 -10.80 -13.21
C VAL A 151 -11.96 -11.99 -12.45
N ARG A 152 -11.36 -11.74 -11.29
CA ARG A 152 -10.81 -12.75 -10.39
C ARG A 152 -11.05 -12.36 -8.92
N HIS A 153 -10.92 -13.33 -8.03
CA HIS A 153 -11.00 -13.15 -6.58
C HIS A 153 -9.63 -13.43 -5.94
N TYR A 154 -8.92 -12.40 -5.48
CA TYR A 154 -7.54 -12.54 -4.99
C TYR A 154 -7.46 -12.58 -3.46
N TYR A 155 -6.43 -13.24 -2.92
CA TYR A 155 -6.12 -13.24 -1.48
C TYR A 155 -5.21 -12.07 -1.06
N GLY A 156 -4.26 -11.69 -1.93
CA GLY A 156 -3.14 -10.83 -1.59
C GLY A 156 -3.47 -9.36 -1.34
N ALA A 157 -2.47 -8.62 -0.86
CA ALA A 157 -2.59 -7.21 -0.47
C ALA A 157 -2.89 -6.25 -1.64
N CYS A 158 -2.39 -6.54 -2.83
CA CYS A 158 -2.44 -5.59 -3.95
C CYS A 158 -3.85 -5.50 -4.59
N HIS A 159 -4.58 -6.61 -4.57
CA HIS A 159 -5.74 -6.82 -5.43
C HIS A 159 -6.89 -7.57 -4.74
N GLY A 160 -6.77 -7.88 -3.45
CA GLY A 160 -7.59 -8.93 -2.85
C GLY A 160 -7.95 -8.72 -1.39
N LEU A 161 -8.38 -9.83 -0.79
CA LEU A 161 -8.88 -9.95 0.57
C LEU A 161 -8.05 -9.17 1.59
N ALA A 162 -6.73 -9.44 1.66
CA ALA A 162 -5.88 -8.84 2.68
C ALA A 162 -5.79 -7.30 2.56
N GLY A 163 -5.75 -6.76 1.34
CA GLY A 163 -5.69 -5.32 1.11
C GLY A 163 -7.01 -4.62 1.44
N ASN A 164 -8.13 -5.21 1.00
CA ASN A 164 -9.47 -4.66 1.23
C ASN A 164 -9.83 -4.67 2.72
N VAL A 165 -9.54 -5.77 3.42
CA VAL A 165 -9.76 -5.88 4.87
C VAL A 165 -8.89 -4.86 5.62
N GLY A 166 -7.63 -4.69 5.22
CA GLY A 166 -6.75 -3.66 5.79
C GLY A 166 -7.30 -2.23 5.64
N ALA A 167 -7.98 -1.93 4.52
CA ALA A 167 -8.67 -0.66 4.33
C ALA A 167 -9.91 -0.53 5.25
N LEU A 168 -10.74 -1.58 5.33
CA LEU A 168 -11.95 -1.60 6.17
C LEU A 168 -11.64 -1.40 7.66
N VAL A 169 -10.58 -2.04 8.16
CA VAL A 169 -10.13 -1.94 9.56
C VAL A 169 -9.90 -0.49 10.01
N ARG A 170 -9.55 0.41 9.09
CA ARG A 170 -9.23 1.82 9.38
C ARG A 170 -10.44 2.74 9.30
N ALA A 171 -11.51 2.30 8.64
CA ALA A 171 -12.63 3.15 8.26
C ALA A 171 -13.97 2.72 8.90
N MET A 172 -14.00 1.58 9.61
CA MET A 172 -15.23 1.00 10.16
C MET A 172 -15.26 0.94 11.70
N PRO A 173 -16.47 0.90 12.31
CA PRO A 173 -16.61 0.66 13.74
C PRO A 173 -16.18 -0.77 14.11
N GLU A 174 -15.74 -0.93 15.36
CA GLU A 174 -15.15 -2.17 15.90
C GLU A 174 -15.97 -3.43 15.59
N GLU A 175 -17.29 -3.42 15.78
CA GLU A 175 -18.16 -4.58 15.53
C GLU A 175 -17.99 -5.13 14.09
N ARG A 176 -17.94 -4.22 13.11
CA ARG A 176 -17.75 -4.59 11.70
C ARG A 176 -16.31 -5.00 11.42
N VAL A 177 -15.33 -4.40 12.08
CA VAL A 177 -13.92 -4.82 11.97
C VAL A 177 -13.76 -6.25 12.49
N ARG A 178 -14.33 -6.59 13.66
CA ARG A 178 -14.34 -7.96 14.19
C ARG A 178 -14.95 -8.94 13.19
N ARG A 179 -16.11 -8.60 12.62
CA ARG A 179 -16.76 -9.42 11.59
C ARG A 179 -15.92 -9.54 10.32
N ALA A 180 -15.26 -8.47 9.89
CA ALA A 180 -14.37 -8.50 8.73
C ALA A 180 -13.18 -9.44 8.96
N LEU A 181 -12.52 -9.35 10.11
CA LEU A 181 -11.38 -10.20 10.44
C LEU A 181 -11.80 -11.66 10.62
N ALA A 182 -12.96 -11.93 11.22
CA ALA A 182 -13.52 -13.29 11.29
C ALA A 182 -13.71 -13.90 9.89
N ARG A 183 -14.40 -13.19 8.99
CA ARG A 183 -14.61 -13.63 7.59
C ARG A 183 -13.31 -13.82 6.83
N ALA A 184 -12.36 -12.90 7.03
CA ALA A 184 -11.04 -12.99 6.41
C ALA A 184 -10.26 -14.21 6.92
N SER A 185 -10.26 -14.44 8.24
CA SER A 185 -9.61 -15.60 8.84
C SER A 185 -10.20 -16.91 8.32
N GLU A 186 -11.52 -17.04 8.26
CA GLU A 186 -12.18 -18.24 7.72
C GLU A 186 -11.86 -18.48 6.24
N THR A 187 -11.89 -17.43 5.44
CA THR A 187 -11.60 -17.51 3.99
C THR A 187 -10.13 -17.86 3.75
N LEU A 188 -9.22 -17.31 4.53
CA LEU A 188 -7.80 -17.64 4.46
C LEU A 188 -7.52 -19.06 4.92
N GLU A 189 -8.18 -19.54 5.97
CA GLU A 189 -8.05 -20.91 6.47
C GLU A 189 -8.50 -21.92 5.42
N ARG A 190 -9.68 -21.72 4.81
CA ARG A 190 -10.19 -22.57 3.72
C ARG A 190 -9.30 -22.54 2.49
N GLY A 191 -8.81 -21.36 2.12
CA GLY A 191 -7.98 -21.15 0.93
C GLY A 191 -6.51 -21.54 1.08
N ALA A 192 -6.06 -21.90 2.28
CA ALA A 192 -4.65 -22.16 2.56
C ALA A 192 -4.17 -23.46 1.90
N LEU A 193 -3.11 -23.34 1.11
CA LEU A 193 -2.34 -24.47 0.61
C LEU A 193 -1.31 -24.86 1.66
N ARG A 194 -1.43 -26.08 2.21
CA ARG A 194 -0.53 -26.60 3.25
C ARG A 194 0.25 -27.81 2.73
N GLU A 195 1.57 -27.74 2.79
CA GLU A 195 2.46 -28.83 2.36
C GLU A 195 3.72 -28.84 3.23
N ALA A 196 4.03 -29.94 3.91
CA ALA A 196 5.25 -30.07 4.74
C ALA A 196 5.49 -28.91 5.76
N GLY A 197 4.42 -28.38 6.35
CA GLY A 197 4.47 -27.27 7.31
C GLY A 197 4.49 -25.88 6.67
N ASP A 198 4.51 -25.79 5.34
CA ASP A 198 4.35 -24.53 4.62
C ASP A 198 2.91 -24.08 4.52
N LEU A 199 2.74 -22.78 4.34
CA LEU A 199 1.44 -22.15 4.19
C LEU A 199 1.49 -21.03 3.15
N ASN A 200 0.72 -21.18 2.07
CA ASN A 200 0.55 -20.16 1.04
C ASN A 200 -0.88 -20.09 0.53
N TRP A 201 -1.15 -19.14 -0.36
CA TRP A 201 -2.40 -19.06 -1.12
C TRP A 201 -2.12 -19.04 -2.62
N PRO A 202 -3.04 -19.58 -3.45
CA PRO A 202 -2.98 -19.40 -4.89
C PRO A 202 -3.14 -17.92 -5.25
N VAL A 203 -2.88 -17.57 -6.52
CA VAL A 203 -3.05 -16.20 -7.01
C VAL A 203 -4.50 -15.73 -6.80
N SER A 204 -5.47 -16.57 -7.16
CA SER A 204 -6.89 -16.30 -7.01
C SER A 204 -7.65 -17.55 -6.57
N CYS A 205 -8.84 -17.36 -5.97
CA CYS A 205 -9.75 -18.44 -5.59
C CYS A 205 -10.27 -19.25 -6.79
N ASP A 206 -10.34 -18.63 -7.97
CA ASP A 206 -11.04 -19.16 -9.16
C ASP A 206 -10.28 -20.23 -9.96
N ALA A 207 -8.98 -20.38 -9.71
CA ALA A 207 -8.12 -21.12 -10.63
C ALA A 207 -7.38 -22.25 -9.90
N SER A 208 -7.86 -23.48 -10.14
CA SER A 208 -7.14 -24.70 -9.78
C SER A 208 -5.81 -24.75 -10.56
N GLY A 209 -4.68 -24.86 -9.85
CA GLY A 209 -3.36 -25.05 -10.46
C GLY A 209 -2.55 -23.79 -10.84
N THR A 210 -2.84 -22.62 -10.28
CA THR A 210 -2.03 -21.41 -10.54
C THR A 210 -0.61 -21.49 -9.97
N ARG A 211 0.30 -20.70 -10.56
CA ARG A 211 1.68 -20.50 -10.07
C ARG A 211 1.66 -20.20 -8.57
N ARG A 212 2.37 -21.00 -7.78
CA ARG A 212 2.54 -20.81 -6.33
C ARG A 212 3.53 -19.65 -6.11
N LEU A 213 3.03 -18.42 -6.12
CA LEU A 213 3.85 -17.21 -5.94
C LEU A 213 4.05 -16.92 -4.46
N VAL A 214 5.25 -16.47 -4.09
CA VAL A 214 5.60 -15.95 -2.75
C VAL A 214 6.06 -14.52 -2.94
N GLN A 215 5.09 -13.64 -3.16
CA GLN A 215 5.31 -12.23 -3.53
C GLN A 215 4.34 -11.35 -2.76
N TRP A 216 4.67 -10.06 -2.58
CA TRP A 216 3.75 -9.11 -1.96
C TRP A 216 2.43 -8.97 -2.75
N CYS A 217 2.49 -8.91 -4.08
CA CYS A 217 1.28 -8.81 -4.89
C CYS A 217 0.42 -10.10 -4.85
N HIS A 218 1.04 -11.28 -4.76
CA HIS A 218 0.35 -12.57 -4.77
C HIS A 218 1.07 -13.60 -3.87
N GLY A 219 0.36 -14.08 -2.86
CA GLY A 219 0.82 -15.12 -1.93
C GLY A 219 1.09 -14.62 -0.51
N ALA A 220 1.78 -15.46 0.25
CA ALA A 220 2.02 -15.32 1.68
C ALA A 220 2.51 -13.92 2.13
N PRO A 221 3.52 -13.30 1.50
CA PRO A 221 4.01 -12.00 1.96
C PRO A 221 2.95 -10.91 1.91
N GLY A 222 2.12 -10.89 0.85
CA GLY A 222 1.03 -9.95 0.71
C GLY A 222 -0.01 -10.10 1.82
N VAL A 223 -0.44 -11.33 2.11
CA VAL A 223 -1.39 -11.61 3.19
C VAL A 223 -0.85 -11.14 4.53
N VAL A 224 0.42 -11.44 4.83
CA VAL A 224 1.07 -11.00 6.07
C VAL A 224 1.08 -9.48 6.17
N THR A 225 1.59 -8.76 5.15
CA THR A 225 1.64 -7.30 5.20
C THR A 225 0.27 -6.64 5.28
N GLY A 226 -0.76 -7.21 4.66
CA GLY A 226 -2.11 -6.66 4.67
C GLY A 226 -2.83 -6.79 6.02
N LEU A 227 -2.53 -7.85 6.78
CA LEU A 227 -3.31 -8.22 7.96
C LEU A 227 -2.52 -8.24 9.28
N ALA A 228 -1.20 -8.23 9.27
CA ALA A 228 -0.44 -8.30 10.52
C ALA A 228 -0.61 -7.05 11.41
N GLY A 229 -0.94 -5.89 10.82
CA GLY A 229 -1.23 -4.65 11.54
C GLY A 229 -2.65 -4.54 12.10
N THR A 230 -3.51 -5.55 11.94
CA THR A 230 -4.92 -5.48 12.40
C THR A 230 -5.04 -5.71 13.91
N PRO A 231 -6.10 -5.18 14.57
CA PRO A 231 -6.36 -5.41 15.98
C PRO A 231 -6.49 -6.89 16.35
N ARG A 232 -6.26 -7.18 17.64
CA ARG A 232 -6.42 -8.52 18.22
C ARG A 232 -7.44 -8.46 19.35
N TRP A 233 -8.42 -9.36 19.32
CA TRP A 233 -9.38 -9.59 20.40
C TRP A 233 -9.25 -11.05 20.83
N ARG A 234 -8.59 -11.30 21.97
CA ARG A 234 -8.21 -12.66 22.40
C ARG A 234 -9.41 -13.54 22.73
N GLU A 235 -10.52 -12.92 23.09
CA GLU A 235 -11.79 -13.59 23.32
C GLU A 235 -12.43 -14.12 22.03
N ASP A 236 -11.99 -13.62 20.86
CA ASP A 236 -12.47 -14.09 19.57
C ASP A 236 -11.62 -15.26 19.05
N GLY A 237 -12.23 -16.43 18.88
CA GLY A 237 -11.53 -17.64 18.40
C GLY A 237 -10.90 -17.53 17.00
N TRP A 238 -11.29 -16.56 16.18
CA TRP A 238 -10.65 -16.31 14.88
C TRP A 238 -9.28 -15.63 15.01
N THR A 239 -8.98 -14.95 16.12
CA THR A 239 -7.70 -14.24 16.32
C THR A 239 -6.53 -15.21 16.31
N ASP A 240 -6.65 -16.33 17.02
CA ASP A 240 -5.58 -17.34 17.08
C ASP A 240 -5.37 -18.04 15.73
N THR A 241 -6.47 -18.33 15.01
CA THR A 241 -6.41 -18.85 13.64
C THR A 241 -5.68 -17.88 12.72
N LEU A 242 -6.05 -16.59 12.74
CA LEU A 242 -5.39 -15.58 11.93
C LEU A 242 -3.90 -15.46 12.29
N ASP A 243 -3.54 -15.43 13.57
CA ASP A 243 -2.14 -15.39 14.01
C ASP A 243 -1.35 -16.61 13.52
N ALA A 244 -1.92 -17.82 13.64
CA ALA A 244 -1.30 -19.04 13.14
C ALA A 244 -1.09 -18.99 11.61
N LEU A 245 -2.06 -18.49 10.86
CA LEU A 245 -1.97 -18.30 9.40
C LEU A 245 -0.85 -17.32 9.03
N LEU A 246 -0.79 -16.16 9.69
CA LEU A 246 0.22 -15.13 9.42
C LEU A 246 1.63 -15.61 9.78
N LEU A 247 1.79 -16.32 10.90
CA LEU A 247 3.06 -16.92 11.31
C LEU A 247 3.52 -18.00 10.32
N GLY A 248 2.63 -18.90 9.91
CA GLY A 248 2.94 -19.93 8.91
C GLY A 248 3.33 -19.34 7.55
N ALA A 249 2.63 -18.30 7.11
CA ALA A 249 2.96 -17.54 5.90
C ALA A 249 4.33 -16.84 6.01
N GLY A 250 4.67 -16.33 7.19
CA GLY A 250 5.99 -15.80 7.51
C GLY A 250 7.09 -16.87 7.41
N GLU A 251 6.87 -18.04 8.00
CA GLU A 251 7.83 -19.16 7.93
C GLU A 251 8.05 -19.64 6.49
N LEU A 252 6.99 -19.76 5.69
CA LEU A 252 7.14 -20.04 4.26
C LEU A 252 7.97 -18.95 3.57
N THR A 253 7.68 -17.68 3.83
CA THR A 253 8.41 -16.56 3.20
C THR A 253 9.90 -16.63 3.52
N TRP A 254 10.26 -17.00 4.76
CA TRP A 254 11.64 -17.23 5.16
C TRP A 254 12.28 -18.41 4.43
N ARG A 255 11.61 -19.57 4.43
CA ARG A 255 12.12 -20.81 3.81
C ARG A 255 12.26 -20.69 2.29
N ALA A 256 11.31 -20.05 1.62
CA ALA A 256 11.35 -19.79 0.17
C ALA A 256 12.52 -18.84 -0.20
N GLY A 257 12.91 -17.96 0.73
CA GLY A 257 14.04 -17.08 0.58
C GLY A 257 13.82 -15.90 -0.38
N PRO A 258 14.90 -15.15 -0.68
CA PRO A 258 14.85 -13.99 -1.57
C PRO A 258 14.45 -14.31 -3.01
N LEU A 259 13.66 -13.44 -3.63
CA LEU A 259 13.20 -13.60 -5.02
C LEU A 259 14.33 -13.34 -6.02
N ARG A 260 14.52 -14.26 -6.97
CA ARG A 260 15.49 -14.12 -8.08
C ARG A 260 15.25 -12.88 -8.95
N LYS A 261 14.00 -12.40 -9.03
CA LYS A 261 13.58 -11.28 -9.89
C LYS A 261 14.26 -9.96 -9.50
N GLY A 262 14.69 -9.82 -8.25
CA GLY A 262 15.45 -8.67 -7.79
C GLY A 262 14.89 -8.04 -6.52
N PRO A 263 15.35 -6.82 -6.18
CA PRO A 263 15.19 -6.27 -4.83
C PRO A 263 13.88 -5.54 -4.57
N GLY A 264 13.02 -5.30 -5.57
CA GLY A 264 11.85 -4.39 -5.44
C GLY A 264 10.74 -4.83 -4.45
N LEU A 265 9.72 -3.98 -4.32
CA LEU A 265 8.61 -4.16 -3.35
C LEU A 265 7.46 -5.05 -3.85
N CYS A 266 6.99 -4.88 -5.07
CA CYS A 266 5.76 -5.53 -5.54
C CYS A 266 5.90 -7.07 -5.61
N HIS A 267 7.05 -7.53 -6.11
CA HIS A 267 7.36 -8.94 -6.34
C HIS A 267 8.89 -9.14 -6.33
N GLY A 268 9.53 -8.59 -5.31
CA GLY A 268 10.97 -8.69 -5.08
C GLY A 268 11.31 -8.89 -3.61
N THR A 269 12.60 -9.02 -3.33
CA THR A 269 13.11 -9.37 -2.00
C THR A 269 12.70 -8.38 -0.92
N ALA A 270 12.72 -7.07 -1.18
CA ALA A 270 12.31 -6.07 -0.19
C ALA A 270 10.84 -6.20 0.20
N GLY A 271 9.96 -6.44 -0.79
CA GLY A 271 8.54 -6.68 -0.55
C GLY A 271 8.28 -7.86 0.38
N ASN A 272 9.00 -8.95 0.15
CA ASN A 272 8.92 -10.12 1.03
C ASN A 272 9.50 -9.82 2.42
N GLY A 273 10.56 -9.03 2.50
CA GLY A 273 11.17 -8.62 3.75
C GLY A 273 10.23 -7.82 4.67
N TYR A 274 9.30 -7.05 4.09
CA TYR A 274 8.27 -6.34 4.85
C TYR A 274 7.30 -7.26 5.60
N ALA A 275 7.07 -8.49 5.11
CA ALA A 275 6.27 -9.45 5.86
C ALA A 275 6.88 -9.73 7.24
N PHE A 276 8.21 -9.78 7.33
CA PHE A 276 8.90 -9.97 8.60
C PHE A 276 8.87 -8.72 9.48
N LEU A 277 8.97 -7.51 8.93
CA LEU A 277 8.78 -6.28 9.72
C LEU A 277 7.36 -6.20 10.30
N ALA A 278 6.35 -6.59 9.51
CA ALA A 278 4.97 -6.64 9.96
C ALA A 278 4.76 -7.69 11.08
N LEU A 279 5.36 -8.88 10.96
CA LEU A 279 5.34 -9.90 12.01
C LEU A 279 6.12 -9.49 13.26
N TYR A 280 7.25 -8.81 13.11
CA TYR A 280 8.00 -8.25 14.23
C TYR A 280 7.12 -7.28 15.03
N ARG A 281 6.43 -6.35 14.35
CA ARG A 281 5.49 -5.42 15.00
C ARG A 281 4.31 -6.13 15.66
N ARG A 282 3.78 -7.19 15.02
CA ARG A 282 2.64 -7.95 15.56
C ARG A 282 3.01 -8.78 16.80
N THR A 283 4.19 -9.37 16.81
CA THR A 283 4.57 -10.40 17.79
C THR A 283 5.55 -9.91 18.86
N GLY A 284 6.36 -8.90 18.54
CA GLY A 284 7.52 -8.51 19.34
C GLY A 284 8.72 -9.48 19.24
N ASP A 285 8.62 -10.57 18.47
CA ASP A 285 9.71 -11.55 18.34
C ASP A 285 10.82 -11.02 17.42
N ALA A 286 11.97 -10.72 18.04
CA ALA A 286 13.15 -10.15 17.37
C ALA A 286 13.68 -11.00 16.20
N ARG A 287 13.41 -12.32 16.18
CA ARG A 287 13.74 -13.20 15.06
C ARG A 287 13.18 -12.71 13.74
N TRP A 288 11.99 -12.11 13.73
CA TRP A 288 11.41 -11.56 12.51
C TRP A 288 12.18 -10.33 12.03
N LEU A 289 12.63 -9.46 12.94
CA LEU A 289 13.48 -8.32 12.57
C LEU A 289 14.83 -8.78 11.99
N GLU A 290 15.43 -9.83 12.56
CA GLU A 290 16.65 -10.43 12.03
C GLU A 290 16.45 -10.96 10.60
N ARG A 291 15.32 -11.65 10.35
CA ARG A 291 14.95 -12.14 9.01
C ARG A 291 14.73 -11.00 8.01
N ALA A 292 14.08 -9.90 8.42
CA ALA A 292 13.95 -8.69 7.60
C ALA A 292 15.33 -8.13 7.20
N ARG A 293 16.23 -7.99 8.18
CA ARG A 293 17.59 -7.49 7.96
C ARG A 293 18.43 -8.43 7.08
N ALA A 294 18.24 -9.75 7.19
CA ALA A 294 18.87 -10.71 6.29
C ALA A 294 18.40 -10.52 4.83
N PHE A 295 17.10 -10.31 4.61
CA PHE A 295 16.54 -9.99 3.28
C PHE A 295 17.04 -8.64 2.76
N ALA A 296 17.17 -7.63 3.62
CA ALA A 296 17.78 -6.34 3.28
C ALA A 296 19.22 -6.50 2.77
N MET A 297 20.06 -7.25 3.49
CA MET A 297 21.44 -7.51 3.07
C MET A 297 21.52 -8.28 1.75
N HIS A 298 20.62 -9.23 1.52
CA HIS A 298 20.53 -9.91 0.22
C HIS A 298 20.10 -8.94 -0.90
N ALA A 299 19.08 -8.12 -0.66
CA ALA A 299 18.57 -7.18 -1.65
C ALA A 299 19.61 -6.11 -2.04
N ILE A 300 20.46 -5.65 -1.11
CA ILE A 300 21.61 -4.79 -1.42
C ILE A 300 22.55 -5.47 -2.42
N ARG A 301 22.85 -6.76 -2.25
CA ARG A 301 23.69 -7.52 -3.18
C ARG A 301 23.02 -7.67 -4.54
N GLN A 302 21.71 -7.94 -4.57
CA GLN A 302 20.94 -8.00 -5.83
C GLN A 302 21.02 -6.67 -6.58
N ARG A 303 20.80 -5.55 -5.88
CA ARG A 303 20.91 -4.21 -6.45
C ARG A 303 22.31 -3.92 -7.00
N ARG A 304 23.37 -4.26 -6.27
CA ARG A 304 24.76 -4.08 -6.73
C ARG A 304 25.04 -4.86 -8.02
N ARG A 305 24.66 -6.15 -8.06
CA ARG A 305 24.81 -6.99 -9.26
C ARG A 305 24.02 -6.47 -10.46
N GLN A 306 22.79 -5.99 -10.24
CA GLN A 306 21.98 -5.39 -11.30
C GLN A 306 22.63 -4.12 -11.84
N ARG A 307 23.10 -3.22 -10.96
CA ARG A 307 23.77 -1.98 -11.39
C ARG A 307 25.07 -2.25 -12.15
N GLU A 308 25.87 -3.22 -11.71
CA GLU A 308 27.09 -3.64 -12.41
C GLU A 308 26.78 -4.20 -13.81
N ARG A 309 25.77 -5.07 -13.91
CA ARG A 309 25.38 -5.70 -15.18
C ARG A 309 24.82 -4.70 -16.20
N PHE A 310 24.02 -3.73 -15.75
CA PHE A 310 23.27 -2.85 -16.64
C PHE A 310 23.82 -1.43 -16.72
N GLY A 311 24.88 -1.10 -15.96
CA GLY A 311 25.46 0.25 -15.91
C GLY A 311 24.60 1.30 -15.20
N GLN A 312 23.38 0.96 -14.78
CA GLN A 312 22.41 1.89 -14.17
C GLN A 312 21.55 1.23 -13.09
N GLY A 313 20.96 2.05 -12.21
CA GLY A 313 19.99 1.59 -11.20
C GLY A 313 18.58 1.44 -11.78
N ARG A 314 17.68 0.80 -11.04
CA ARG A 314 16.24 0.74 -11.36
C ARG A 314 15.49 1.67 -10.40
N TYR A 315 15.13 2.88 -10.79
CA TYR A 315 14.79 3.93 -9.79
C TYR A 315 13.37 3.87 -9.20
N THR A 316 12.49 3.00 -9.69
CA THR A 316 11.05 3.02 -9.32
C THR A 316 10.77 2.47 -7.91
N LEU A 317 9.70 2.96 -7.27
CA LEU A 317 9.25 2.49 -5.95
C LEU A 317 8.91 0.99 -5.96
N TRP A 318 7.96 0.59 -6.80
CA TRP A 318 7.38 -0.75 -6.73
C TRP A 318 8.29 -1.87 -7.20
N THR A 319 9.20 -1.60 -8.13
CA THR A 319 9.97 -2.67 -8.78
C THR A 319 11.47 -2.46 -8.74
N GLY A 320 11.93 -1.35 -8.16
CA GLY A 320 13.32 -0.90 -8.21
C GLY A 320 13.93 -0.54 -6.86
N ASP A 321 15.12 0.06 -6.96
CA ASP A 321 16.01 0.58 -5.93
C ASP A 321 15.33 1.59 -5.01
N GLY A 322 14.36 2.38 -5.51
CA GLY A 322 13.63 3.34 -4.69
C GLY A 322 12.86 2.66 -3.56
N GLY A 323 12.11 1.60 -3.88
CA GLY A 323 11.42 0.82 -2.86
C GLY A 323 12.35 -0.01 -1.99
N LEU A 324 13.48 -0.48 -2.53
CA LEU A 324 14.53 -1.08 -1.71
C LEU A 324 15.01 -0.07 -0.66
N ALA A 325 15.33 1.17 -1.03
CA ALA A 325 15.82 2.17 -0.09
C ALA A 325 14.84 2.43 1.07
N VAL A 326 13.54 2.51 0.78
CA VAL A 326 12.49 2.63 1.80
C VAL A 326 12.46 1.42 2.74
N PHE A 327 12.54 0.20 2.19
CA PHE A 327 12.64 -1.01 3.02
C PHE A 327 13.90 -1.03 3.90
N LEU A 328 15.04 -0.61 3.36
CA LEU A 328 16.30 -0.53 4.11
C LEU A 328 16.19 0.47 5.27
N HIS A 329 15.55 1.61 5.04
CA HIS A 329 15.30 2.59 6.10
C HIS A 329 14.45 1.99 7.22
N HIS A 330 13.35 1.30 6.93
CA HIS A 330 12.57 0.63 7.97
C HIS A 330 13.26 -0.57 8.63
N CYS A 331 14.32 -1.11 8.04
CA CYS A 331 15.18 -2.07 8.74
C CYS A 331 16.11 -1.40 9.75
N LEU A 332 16.43 -0.11 9.56
CA LEU A 332 17.13 0.74 10.53
C LEU A 332 16.15 1.18 11.62
N GLU A 333 14.98 1.68 11.22
CA GLU A 333 13.92 2.22 12.09
C GLU A 333 12.65 1.32 12.07
N PRO A 334 12.68 0.12 12.67
CA PRO A 334 11.58 -0.84 12.56
C PRO A 334 10.30 -0.42 13.29
N ALA A 335 10.38 0.56 14.19
CA ALA A 335 9.20 1.14 14.86
C ALA A 335 8.35 1.96 13.88
N GLU A 336 8.98 2.57 12.88
CA GLU A 336 8.35 3.41 11.85
C GLU A 336 7.93 2.59 10.62
N ALA A 337 8.19 1.27 10.63
CA ALA A 337 7.97 0.41 9.48
C ALA A 337 6.50 0.37 9.05
N ALA A 338 6.21 1.06 7.95
CA ALA A 338 4.95 1.02 7.22
C ALA A 338 5.19 0.57 5.77
N PHE A 339 4.34 -0.31 5.26
CA PHE A 339 4.43 -0.73 3.87
C PHE A 339 3.89 0.39 2.94
N PRO A 340 4.66 0.89 1.95
CA PRO A 340 4.24 1.99 1.11
C PRO A 340 2.91 1.71 0.40
N GLY A 341 1.95 2.64 0.49
CA GLY A 341 0.65 2.51 -0.17
C GLY A 341 -0.32 1.53 0.50
N LEU A 342 0.07 0.85 1.59
CA LEU A 342 -0.84 0.04 2.39
C LEU A 342 -0.96 0.56 3.83
N GLU A 343 0.11 1.09 4.40
CA GLU A 343 0.13 1.77 5.70
C GLU A 343 0.55 3.24 5.51
N ILE A 344 0.18 4.08 6.48
CA ILE A 344 0.46 5.52 6.43
C ILE A 344 1.67 5.79 7.31
N PHE A 345 2.68 6.46 6.74
CA PHE A 345 3.89 6.94 7.40
C PHE A 345 3.61 8.08 8.37
#